data_AF-A0A4V1Z2F1-F1
#
_entry.id   AF-A0A4V1Z2F1-F1
#
_cell.length_a   1.000
_cell.length_b   1.000
_cell.length_c   1.000
_cell.angle_alpha   90.00
_cell.angle_beta   90.00
_cell.angle_gamma   90.00
#
_symmetry.space_group_name_H-M   'P 1'
#
loop_
_entity.id
_entity.type
_entity.pdbx_description
1 polymer ?
#
loop_
_entity_poly.entity_id
_entity_poly.type
_entity_poly.pdbx_seq_one_letter_code
_entity_poly.pdbx_strand_id
1 'polypeptide(L)' 'MFPSRFMPCPECGGSVERAEQESHACDPERRLDFRMFLLREEILSFERQFHEFADTRDGRFETWVASRTVRGRP' A
#
# COMPACT_ATOMS: atom_id res chain seq x y z
N MET A 1 7.19 -31.10 -16.68
CA MET A 1 6.73 -29.69 -16.72
C MET A 1 7.96 -28.81 -16.83
N PHE A 2 8.15 -28.10 -17.95
CA PHE A 2 9.31 -27.22 -18.10
C PHE A 2 9.09 -25.93 -17.30
N PRO A 3 10.06 -25.48 -16.49
CA PRO A 3 9.91 -24.22 -15.77
C PRO A 3 9.79 -23.05 -16.75
N SER A 4 8.90 -22.10 -16.48
CA SER A 4 8.82 -20.88 -17.29
C SER A 4 10.15 -20.15 -17.26
N ARG A 5 10.58 -19.68 -18.43
CA ARG A 5 11.77 -18.85 -18.56
C ARG A 5 11.60 -17.48 -17.92
N PHE A 6 10.37 -17.01 -17.81
CA PHE A 6 10.02 -15.74 -17.16
C PHE A 6 9.30 -15.98 -15.83
N MET A 7 9.67 -15.19 -14.82
CA MET A 7 9.05 -15.17 -13.50
C MET A 7 8.69 -13.73 -13.13
N PRO A 8 7.59 -13.52 -12.39
CA PRO A 8 7.28 -12.19 -11.88
C PRO A 8 8.33 -11.77 -10.86
N CYS A 9 8.83 -10.54 -11.00
CA CYS A 9 9.63 -9.89 -9.96
C CYS A 9 8.75 -9.67 -8.72
N PRO A 10 9.19 -10.09 -7.52
CA PRO A 10 8.41 -9.92 -6.30
C PRO A 10 8.30 -8.45 -5.85
N GLU A 11 9.14 -7.56 -6.37
CA GLU A 11 9.14 -6.15 -5.97
C GLU A 11 8.31 -5.24 -6.89
N CYS A 12 8.28 -5.50 -8.21
CA CYS A 12 7.60 -4.64 -9.19
C CYS A 12 6.59 -5.37 -10.09
N GLY A 13 6.40 -6.69 -9.91
CA GLY A 13 5.51 -7.50 -10.75
C GLY A 13 5.91 -7.56 -12.23
N GLY A 14 7.12 -7.11 -12.57
CA GLY A 14 7.69 -7.21 -13.91
C GLY A 14 7.89 -8.67 -14.31
N SER A 15 7.62 -9.02 -15.57
CA SER A 15 8.00 -10.33 -16.11
C SER A 15 9.48 -10.30 -16.46
N VAL A 16 10.30 -11.02 -15.69
CA VAL A 16 11.76 -11.00 -15.80
C VAL A 16 12.26 -12.39 -16.20
N GLU A 17 13.28 -12.46 -17.05
CA GLU A 17 13.95 -13.74 -17.31
C GLU A 17 14.55 -14.29 -16.02
N ARG A 18 14.35 -15.59 -15.78
CA ARG A 18 14.79 -16.26 -14.56
C ARG A 18 16.30 -16.11 -14.33
N ALA A 19 17.09 -16.06 -15.40
CA ALA A 19 18.55 -15.89 -15.33
C ALA A 19 18.98 -14.47 -14.96
N GLU A 20 18.10 -13.47 -15.13
CA GLU A 20 18.38 -12.05 -14.91
C GLU A 20 17.69 -11.52 -13.64
N GLN A 21 17.13 -12.41 -12.81
CA GLN A 21 16.34 -12.03 -11.65
C GLN A 21 17.16 -11.26 -10.61
N GLU A 22 18.43 -11.63 -10.42
CA GLU A 22 19.35 -10.96 -9.49
C GLU A 22 19.86 -9.62 -10.01
N SER A 23 19.95 -9.44 -11.33
CA SER A 23 20.41 -8.21 -11.98
C SER A 23 19.28 -7.24 -12.33
N HIS A 24 18.03 -7.66 -12.12
CA HIS A 24 16.86 -6.85 -12.47
C HIS A 24 16.79 -5.58 -11.62
N ALA A 25 16.90 -4.43 -12.30
CA ALA A 25 16.61 -3.14 -11.70
C ALA A 25 15.13 -2.80 -11.91
N CYS A 26 14.38 -2.67 -10.80
CA CYS A 26 12.99 -2.27 -10.85
C CYS A 26 12.85 -0.81 -11.30
N ASP A 27 11.95 -0.57 -12.25
CA ASP A 27 11.48 0.78 -12.53
C ASP A 27 10.74 1.36 -11.29
N PRO A 28 11.10 2.56 -10.79
CA PRO A 28 10.50 3.12 -9.58
C PRO A 28 8.99 3.33 -9.67
N GLU A 29 8.47 3.79 -10.81
CA GLU A 29 7.03 4.06 -11.01
C GLU A 29 6.25 2.74 -11.01
N ARG A 30 6.71 1.75 -11.78
CA ARG A 30 6.13 0.41 -11.79
C ARG A 30 6.13 -0.24 -10.41
N ARG A 31 7.21 -0.05 -9.64
CA ARG A 31 7.31 -0.57 -8.26
C ARG A 31 6.25 0.07 -7.36
N LEU A 32 5.98 1.37 -7.52
CA LEU A 32 4.91 2.05 -6.78
C LEU A 32 3.54 1.49 -7.17
N ASP A 33 3.27 1.35 -8.48
CA ASP A 33 2.00 0.79 -8.96
C ASP A 33 1.77 -0.63 -8.45
N PHE A 34 2.81 -1.45 -8.47
CA PHE A 34 2.71 -2.82 -7.98
C PHE A 34 2.46 -2.88 -6.47
N ARG A 35 3.12 -2.03 -5.67
CA ARG A 35 2.83 -1.92 -4.23
C ARG A 35 1.41 -1.43 -3.97
N MET A 36 0.93 -0.44 -4.72
CA MET A 36 -0.45 0.05 -4.61
C MET A 36 -1.46 -1.05 -4.95
N PHE A 37 -1.17 -1.85 -5.97
CA PHE A 37 -2.00 -3.00 -6.32
C PHE A 37 -2.05 -4.03 -5.18
N LEU A 38 -0.90 -4.40 -4.62
CA LEU A 38 -0.82 -5.37 -3.51
C LEU A 38 -1.55 -4.88 -2.25
N LEU A 39 -1.48 -3.58 -1.95
CA LEU A 39 -2.06 -2.98 -0.75
C LEU A 39 -3.53 -2.58 -0.91
N ARG A 40 -4.11 -2.66 -2.10
CA ARG A 40 -5.44 -2.11 -2.39
C ARG A 40 -6.52 -2.61 -1.44
N GLU A 41 -6.60 -3.93 -1.24
CA GLU A 41 -7.62 -4.52 -0.37
C GLU A 41 -7.37 -4.19 1.11
N GLU A 42 -6.10 -4.12 1.52
CA GLU A 42 -5.74 -3.73 2.88
C GLU A 42 -6.11 -2.28 3.16
N ILE A 43 -5.83 -1.37 2.22
CA ILE A 43 -6.21 0.05 2.29
C ILE A 43 -7.74 0.17 2.38
N LEU A 44 -8.48 -0.51 1.51
CA LEU A 44 -9.95 -0.49 1.55
C LEU A 44 -10.51 -1.03 2.87
N SER A 45 -9.89 -2.08 3.41
CA SER A 45 -10.27 -2.62 4.73
C SER A 45 -9.99 -1.63 5.85
N PHE A 46 -8.82 -1.01 5.82
CA PHE A 46 -8.43 0.02 6.78
C PHE A 46 -9.36 1.23 6.72
N GLU A 47 -9.66 1.75 5.53
CA GLU A 47 -10.55 2.89 5.34
C GLU A 47 -11.94 2.62 5.92
N ARG A 48 -12.49 1.42 5.70
CA ARG A 48 -13.76 1.00 6.29
C ARG A 48 -13.69 0.97 7.82
N GLN A 49 -12.68 0.31 8.39
CA GLN A 49 -12.51 0.23 9.84
C GLN A 49 -12.30 1.61 10.48
N PHE A 50 -11.56 2.48 9.79
CA PHE A 50 -11.35 3.85 10.21
C PHE A 50 -12.65 4.65 10.25
N HIS A 51 -13.49 4.54 9.20
CA HIS A 51 -14.80 5.20 9.19
C HIS A 51 -15.73 4.64 10.28
N GLU A 52 -15.77 3.32 10.46
CA GLU A 52 -16.53 2.68 11.54
C GLU A 52 -16.08 3.19 12.91
N PHE A 53 -14.78 3.29 13.15
CA PHE A 53 -14.21 3.87 14.37
C PHE A 53 -14.58 5.35 14.53
N ALA A 54 -14.42 6.16 13.47
CA ALA A 54 -14.72 7.58 13.48
C ALA A 54 -16.20 7.87 13.80
N ASP A 55 -17.10 6.94 13.50
CA ASP A 55 -18.52 7.05 13.85
C ASP A 55 -18.84 6.70 15.31
N THR A 56 -17.92 6.04 16.03
CA THR A 56 -18.07 5.79 17.47
C THR A 56 -17.99 7.09 18.28
N ARG A 57 -18.47 7.05 19.54
CA ARG A 57 -18.34 8.19 20.46
C ARG A 57 -16.88 8.59 20.69
N ASP A 58 -16.00 7.60 20.83
CA ASP A 58 -14.59 7.83 21.08
C ASP A 58 -13.89 8.38 19.83
N GLY A 59 -14.16 7.82 18.65
CA GLY A 59 -13.62 8.33 17.39
C GLY A 59 -14.05 9.78 17.08
N ARG A 60 -15.29 10.16 17.38
CA ARG A 60 -15.75 11.55 17.26
C ARG A 60 -15.06 12.48 18.25
N PHE A 61 -14.81 12.02 19.47
CA PHE A 61 -14.06 12.78 20.46
C PHE A 61 -12.61 13.00 20.00
N GLU A 62 -11.91 11.96 19.55
CA GLU A 62 -10.55 12.05 19.01
C GLU A 62 -10.48 12.99 17.80
N THR A 63 -11.44 12.90 16.87
CA THR A 63 -11.53 13.81 15.71
C THR A 63 -11.72 15.26 16.15
N TRP A 64 -12.58 15.50 17.14
CA TRP A 64 -12.77 16.83 17.71
C TRP A 64 -11.50 17.37 18.38
N VAL A 65 -10.78 16.54 19.13
CA VAL A 65 -9.48 16.90 19.73
C VAL A 65 -8.47 17.26 18.63
N ALA A 66 -8.30 16.39 17.63
CA ALA A 66 -7.39 16.60 16.51
C ALA A 66 -7.69 17.91 15.77
N SER A 67 -8.96 18.24 15.54
CA SER A 67 -9.34 19.50 14.87
C SER A 67 -8.91 20.76 15.64
N ARG A 68 -8.72 20.66 16.96
CA ARG A 68 -8.33 21.75 17.86
C ARG A 68 -6.84 21.80 18.11
N THR A 69 -6.15 20.66 18.10
CA THR A 69 -4.69 20.58 18.22
C THR A 69 -4.00 20.88 16.89
N VAL A 70 -4.55 20.48 15.74
CA VAL A 70 -3.98 20.83 14.42
C VAL A 70 -4.07 22.33 14.13
N ARG A 71 -5.07 23.02 14.71
CA ARG A 71 -5.18 24.48 14.67
C ARG A 71 -4.36 25.19 15.76
N GLY A 72 -3.72 24.44 16.65
CA GLY A 72 -2.78 24.93 17.64
C GLY A 72 -1.41 24.24 17.46
N ARG A 73 -0.45 24.80 16.74
CA ARG A 73 -0.18 26.23 16.60
C ARG A 73 1.07 26.38 15.69
N PRO A 74 1.81 27.49 15.77
CA PRO A 74 2.80 27.49 16.86
C PRO A 74 2.63 28.59 17.91
#